data_AF-A0A147JXA4-F1
#
_entry.id   AF-A0A147JXA4-F1
#
_cell.length_a   1.000
_cell.length_b   1.000
_cell.length_c   1.000
_cell.angle_alpha   90.00
_cell.angle_beta   90.00
_cell.angle_gamma   90.00
#
_symmetry.space_group_name_H-M   'P 1'
#
loop_
_entity.id
_entity.type
_entity.pdbx_description
1 polymer ?
#
loop_
_entity_poly.entity_id
_entity_poly.type
_entity_poly.pdbx_seq_one_letter_code
_entity_poly.pdbx_strand_id
1 'polypeptide(L)'
;MPAKVLSVNGQIATVDLGGVRREVLVGFEGISPGQLVMIHAGIAIGSMTLEDFIVNVTIYRDLIEEELINSGVTETAARKRANEEMNKLLRSFGIEKSIEELQNLPGTEEE
;
A
#
# COMPACT_ATOMS: atom_id res chain seq x y z
N MET A 1 7.22 3.69 -0.64
CA MET A 1 6.10 3.36 0.27
C MET A 1 4.85 4.05 -0.24
N PRO A 2 3.72 3.35 -0.43
CA PRO A 2 2.46 3.98 -0.77
C PRO A 2 1.95 4.88 0.37
N ALA A 3 1.28 5.98 0.03
CA ALA A 3 0.65 6.89 0.97
C ALA A 3 -0.62 7.50 0.40
N LYS A 4 -1.56 7.88 1.28
CA LYS A 4 -2.79 8.59 0.90
C LYS A 4 -2.64 10.08 1.18
N VAL A 5 -2.91 10.92 0.19
CA VAL A 5 -2.85 12.38 0.36
C VAL A 5 -4.03 12.84 1.19
N LEU A 6 -3.77 13.58 2.28
CA LEU A 6 -4.81 14.16 3.15
C LEU A 6 -5.06 15.63 2.80
N SER A 7 -4.00 16.40 2.55
CA SER A 7 -4.07 17.82 2.19
C SER A 7 -2.83 18.24 1.40
N VAL A 8 -2.96 19.29 0.60
CA VAL A 8 -1.87 19.85 -0.22
C VAL A 8 -1.80 21.36 0.02
N ASN A 9 -0.61 21.85 0.38
CA ASN A 9 -0.32 23.26 0.66
C ASN A 9 0.92 23.67 -0.16
N GLY A 10 0.70 24.14 -1.40
CA GLY A 10 1.79 24.46 -2.32
C GLY A 10 2.62 23.22 -2.67
N GLN A 11 3.91 23.23 -2.33
CA GLN A 11 4.83 22.11 -2.59
C GLN A 11 4.94 21.10 -1.43
N ILE A 12 4.16 21.28 -0.36
CA ILE A 12 4.12 20.38 0.79
C ILE A 12 2.76 19.69 0.81
N ALA A 13 2.75 18.38 0.95
CA ALA A 13 1.53 17.59 1.17
C ALA A 13 1.59 16.90 2.53
N THR A 14 0.45 16.83 3.22
CA THR A 14 0.28 15.95 4.37
C THR A 14 -0.27 14.62 3.86
N VAL A 15 0.43 13.53 4.15
CA VAL A 15 0.08 12.18 3.70
C VAL A 15 -0.11 11.23 4.89
N ASP A 16 -0.93 10.20 4.68
CA ASP A 16 -1.11 9.08 5.59
C ASP A 16 -0.36 7.85 5.06
N LEU A 17 0.57 7.34 5.87
CA LEU A 17 1.39 6.16 5.62
C LEU A 17 0.84 4.96 6.41
N GLY A 18 -0.45 4.65 6.24
CA GLY A 18 -1.10 3.53 6.90
C GLY A 18 -1.30 3.72 8.41
N GLY A 19 -1.75 4.89 8.83
CA GLY A 19 -2.00 5.28 10.22
C GLY A 19 -1.02 6.31 10.78
N VAL A 20 0.03 6.65 10.02
CA VAL A 20 1.04 7.65 10.42
C VAL A 20 1.00 8.84 9.47
N ARG A 21 0.71 10.02 10.01
CA ARG A 21 0.70 11.27 9.25
C ARG A 21 2.10 11.86 9.13
N ARG A 22 2.49 12.26 7.93
CA ARG A 22 3.77 12.94 7.65
C ARG A 22 3.59 14.06 6.63
N GLU A 23 4.39 15.11 6.78
CA GLU A 23 4.57 16.11 5.73
C GLU A 23 5.66 15.64 4.77
N VAL A 24 5.40 15.78 3.48
CA VAL A 24 6.30 15.38 2.39
C VAL A 24 6.38 16.48 1.35
N LEU A 25 7.51 16.56 0.65
CA LEU A 25 7.65 17.42 -0.52
C LEU A 25 6.95 16.78 -1.72
N VAL A 26 6.33 17.60 -2.56
CA VAL A 26 5.68 17.15 -3.79
C VAL A 26 6.65 17.29 -4.96
N GLY A 27 7.07 16.17 -5.55
CA GLY A 27 8.03 16.12 -6.66
C GLY A 27 7.40 16.07 -8.06
N PHE A 28 6.08 16.12 -8.17
CA PHE A 28 5.35 16.04 -9.44
C PHE A 28 4.08 16.91 -9.42
N GLU A 29 3.52 17.23 -10.59
CA GLU A 29 2.33 18.07 -10.70
C GLU A 29 1.03 17.26 -10.58
N GLY A 30 -0.09 17.92 -10.28
CA GLY A 30 -1.42 17.29 -10.31
C GLY A 30 -1.79 16.46 -9.07
N ILE A 31 -1.06 16.64 -7.97
CA ILE A 31 -1.40 16.02 -6.68
C ILE A 31 -2.69 16.62 -6.10
N SER A 32 -3.57 15.76 -5.57
CA SER A 32 -4.82 16.19 -4.94
C SER A 32 -5.18 15.32 -3.71
N PRO A 33 -5.91 15.88 -2.73
CA PRO A 33 -6.39 15.12 -1.57
C PRO A 33 -7.18 13.86 -1.99
N GLY A 34 -6.95 12.76 -1.27
CA GLY A 34 -7.55 11.46 -1.54
C GLY A 34 -6.77 10.56 -2.49
N GLN A 35 -5.80 11.10 -3.26
CA GLN A 35 -4.98 10.30 -4.15
C GLN A 35 -4.02 9.37 -3.40
N LEU A 36 -3.70 8.25 -4.04
CA LEU A 36 -2.60 7.37 -3.65
C LEU A 36 -1.32 7.86 -4.35
N VAL A 37 -0.23 7.90 -3.60
CA VAL A 37 1.08 8.36 -4.11
C VAL A 37 2.20 7.46 -3.62
N MET A 38 3.28 7.42 -4.37
CA MET A 38 4.51 6.74 -3.97
C MET A 38 5.45 7.73 -3.27
N ILE A 39 5.86 7.40 -2.05
CA ILE A 39 6.82 8.17 -1.26
C ILE A 39 8.20 7.51 -1.29
N HIS A 40 9.22 8.31 -1.56
CA HIS A 40 10.63 7.96 -1.43
C HIS A 40 11.39 9.10 -0.75
N ALA A 41 12.14 8.79 0.32
CA ALA A 41 12.97 9.75 1.04
C ALA A 41 12.27 11.07 1.44
N GLY A 42 10.99 11.01 1.84
CA GLY A 42 10.21 12.20 2.22
C GLY A 42 9.66 13.03 1.04
N ILE A 43 9.74 12.49 -0.18
CA ILE A 43 9.24 13.12 -1.39
C ILE A 43 8.16 12.23 -2.01
N ALA A 44 7.03 12.81 -2.38
CA ALA A 44 6.04 12.17 -3.23
C ALA A 44 6.52 12.23 -4.68
N ILE A 45 6.82 11.07 -5.27
CA ILE A 45 7.50 10.97 -6.58
C ILE A 45 6.56 10.63 -7.74
N GLY A 46 5.31 10.24 -7.44
CA GLY A 46 4.30 9.98 -8.46
C GLY A 46 2.97 9.56 -7.86
N SER A 47 1.90 9.72 -8.63
CA SER A 47 0.58 9.17 -8.33
C SER A 47 0.53 7.67 -8.58
N MET A 48 -0.37 6.99 -7.87
CA MET A 48 -0.64 5.57 -8.01
C MET A 48 -2.12 5.35 -8.25
N THR A 49 -2.44 4.36 -9.08
CA THR A 49 -3.79 3.82 -9.20
C THR A 49 -4.12 2.89 -8.02
N LEU A 50 -5.38 2.50 -7.91
CA LEU A 50 -5.77 1.49 -6.93
C LEU A 50 -5.17 0.12 -7.27
N GLU A 51 -5.10 -0.19 -8.57
CA GLU A 51 -4.48 -1.39 -9.12
C GLU A 51 -2.99 -1.46 -8.75
N ASP A 52 -2.23 -0.38 -8.97
CA ASP A 52 -0.81 -0.30 -8.56
C ASP A 52 -0.64 -0.55 -7.06
N PHE A 53 -1.54 0.01 -6.26
CA PHE A 53 -1.53 -0.16 -4.80
C PHE A 53 -1.80 -1.61 -4.41
N ILE A 54 -2.78 -2.27 -5.04
CA ILE A 54 -3.11 -3.68 -4.77
C ILE A 54 -1.93 -4.59 -5.13
N VAL A 55 -1.27 -4.35 -6.27
CA VAL A 55 -0.07 -5.10 -6.67
C VAL A 55 1.04 -4.92 -5.63
N ASN A 56 1.30 -3.69 -5.17
CA ASN A 56 2.30 -3.42 -4.14
C ASN A 56 1.97 -4.13 -2.81
N VAL A 57 0.73 -4.04 -2.34
CA VAL A 57 0.29 -4.70 -1.10
C VAL A 57 0.40 -6.23 -1.21
N THR A 58 0.12 -6.79 -2.38
CA THR A 58 0.29 -8.23 -2.63
C THR A 58 1.75 -8.64 -2.55
N ILE A 59 2.67 -7.87 -3.14
CA ILE A 59 4.11 -8.14 -3.03
C ILE A 59 4.56 -8.10 -1.56
N TYR A 60 4.09 -7.12 -0.78
CA TYR A 60 4.39 -7.07 0.66
C TYR A 60 3.83 -8.28 1.43
N ARG A 61 2.65 -8.77 1.07
CA ARG A 61 2.07 -10.01 1.63
C ARG A 61 3.01 -11.18 1.43
N ASP A 62 3.45 -11.38 0.19
CA ASP A 62 4.29 -12.52 -0.21
C ASP A 62 5.65 -12.47 0.52
N LEU A 63 6.27 -11.29 0.62
CA LEU A 63 7.52 -11.11 1.35
C LEU A 63 7.36 -11.39 2.86
N ILE A 64 6.26 -10.95 3.47
CA ILE A 64 5.99 -11.21 4.90
C ILE A 64 5.71 -12.70 5.13
N GLU A 65 4.95 -13.34 4.23
CA GLU A 65 4.69 -14.78 4.30
C GLU A 65 5.99 -15.59 4.24
N GLU A 66 6.87 -15.27 3.29
CA GLU A 66 8.16 -15.94 3.14
C GLU A 66 9.07 -15.73 4.36
N GLU A 67 9.16 -14.51 4.89
CA GLU A 67 9.94 -14.23 6.10
C GLU A 67 9.40 -15.00 7.32
N LEU A 68 8.07 -15.10 7.47
CA LEU A 68 7.46 -15.88 8.54
C LEU A 68 7.79 -17.36 8.42
N ILE A 69 7.75 -17.92 7.20
CA ILE A 69 8.15 -19.31 6.94
C ILE A 69 9.63 -19.50 7.30
N ASN A 70 10.51 -18.59 6.89
CA ASN A 70 11.94 -18.63 7.21
C ASN A 70 12.21 -18.53 8.71
N SER A 71 11.36 -17.82 9.46
CA SER A 71 11.42 -17.74 10.93
C SER A 71 10.90 -18.99 11.66
N GLY A 72 10.41 -20.01 10.93
CA GLY A 72 9.92 -21.28 11.48
C GLY A 72 8.40 -21.34 11.73
N VAL A 73 7.63 -20.40 11.19
CA VAL A 73 6.15 -20.45 11.23
C VAL A 73 5.65 -21.39 10.13
N THR A 74 4.59 -22.17 10.41
CA THR A 74 3.99 -23.05 9.40
C THR A 74 3.37 -22.22 8.27
N GLU A 75 3.43 -22.71 7.03
CA GLU A 75 2.91 -22.03 5.82
C GLU A 75 1.48 -21.51 6.00
N THR A 76 0.59 -22.35 6.55
CA THR A 76 -0.81 -21.98 6.82
C THR A 76 -0.96 -20.83 7.83
N ALA A 77 -0.12 -20.80 8.86
CA ALA A 77 -0.14 -19.75 9.87
C ALA A 77 0.56 -18.48 9.37
N ALA A 78 1.61 -18.61 8.56
CA ALA A 78 2.31 -17.51 7.91
C ALA A 78 1.39 -16.77 6.96
N ARG A 79 0.70 -17.49 6.06
CA ARG A 79 -0.28 -16.92 5.13
C ARG A 79 -1.39 -16.17 5.85
N LYS A 80 -1.97 -16.79 6.89
CA LYS A 80 -3.03 -16.16 7.69
C LYS A 80 -2.56 -14.84 8.32
N ARG A 81 -1.36 -14.83 8.93
CA ARG A 81 -0.79 -13.62 9.54
C ARG A 81 -0.48 -12.54 8.50
N ALA A 82 0.12 -12.92 7.38
CA ALA A 82 0.41 -11.99 6.29
C ALA A 82 -0.87 -11.34 5.75
N ASN A 83 -1.93 -12.13 5.52
CA ASN A 83 -3.24 -11.62 5.10
C ASN A 83 -3.86 -10.69 6.15
N GLU A 84 -3.80 -11.04 7.44
CA GLU A 84 -4.29 -10.19 8.53
C GLU A 84 -3.58 -8.82 8.57
N GLU A 85 -2.26 -8.80 8.43
CA GLU A 85 -1.49 -7.55 8.40
C GLU A 85 -1.81 -6.71 7.17
N MET A 86 -1.91 -7.32 5.99
CA MET A 86 -2.28 -6.58 4.78
C MET A 86 -3.72 -6.07 4.82
N ASN A 87 -4.66 -6.82 5.40
CA ASN A 87 -6.02 -6.35 5.58
C ASN A 87 -6.11 -5.14 6.50
N LYS A 88 -5.28 -5.06 7.55
CA LYS A 88 -5.17 -3.84 8.38
C LYS A 88 -4.65 -2.66 7.57
N LEU A 89 -3.64 -2.90 6.73
CA LEU A 89 -3.11 -1.87 5.84
C LEU A 89 -4.19 -1.38 4.88
N LEU A 90 -4.89 -2.27 4.16
CA LEU A 90 -6.00 -1.90 3.26
C LEU A 90 -7.04 -1.02 3.96
N ARG A 91 -7.47 -1.39 5.17
CA ARG A 91 -8.44 -0.63 5.96
C ARG A 91 -7.94 0.76 6.33
N SER A 92 -6.66 0.92 6.65
CA SER A 92 -6.07 2.24 6.94
C SER A 92 -6.14 3.19 5.74
N PHE A 93 -6.14 2.66 4.52
CA PHE A 93 -6.34 3.43 3.29
C PHE A 93 -7.81 3.65 2.92
N GLY A 94 -8.74 3.01 3.64
CA GLY A 94 -10.19 3.06 3.41
C GLY A 94 -10.70 2.00 2.43
N ILE A 95 -9.94 0.92 2.23
CA ILE A 95 -10.33 -0.21 1.38
C ILE A 95 -10.88 -1.32 2.28
N GLU A 96 -12.18 -1.62 2.13
CA GLU A 96 -12.87 -2.61 2.98
C GLU A 96 -12.67 -4.06 2.50
N LYS A 97 -12.31 -4.25 1.23
CA LYS A 97 -12.07 -5.56 0.63
C LYS A 97 -10.86 -6.25 1.27
N SER A 98 -10.92 -7.57 1.36
CA SER A 98 -9.78 -8.36 1.81
C SER A 98 -8.74 -8.54 0.70
N ILE A 99 -7.49 -8.76 1.07
CA ILE A 99 -6.42 -9.06 0.11
C ILE A 99 -6.72 -10.33 -0.71
N GLU A 100 -7.43 -11.28 -0.11
CA GLU A 100 -7.87 -12.52 -0.75
C GLU A 100 -8.94 -12.26 -1.81
N GLU A 101 -9.85 -11.31 -1.58
CA GLU A 101 -10.84 -10.87 -2.58
C GLU A 101 -10.19 -10.11 -3.74
N LEU A 102 -9.15 -9.32 -3.45
CA LEU A 102 -8.46 -8.50 -4.43
C LEU A 102 -7.52 -9.31 -5.34
N GLN A 103 -7.02 -10.44 -4.87
CA GLN A 103 -6.22 -11.37 -5.69
C GLN A 103 -7.05 -12.14 -6.71
N ASN A 104 -8.36 -12.21 -6.53
CA ASN A 104 -9.28 -12.86 -7.49
C ASN A 104 -9.79 -11.88 -8.57
N LEU A 105 -9.20 -10.68 -8.70
CA LEU A 105 -9.50 -9.78 -9.81
C LEU A 105 -8.82 -10.31 -11.09
N PRO A 106 -9.57 -10.54 -12.18
CA PRO A 106 -8.99 -10.96 -13.45
C PRO A 106 -8.11 -9.83 -13.99
N GLY A 107 -6.81 -10.07 -14.13
CA GLY A 107 -5.85 -9.06 -14.59
C GLY A 107 -4.37 -9.44 -14.44
N THR A 108 -4.04 -10.59 -13.85
CA THR A 108 -2.68 -11.16 -13.85
C THR A 108 -2.56 -12.34 -14.83
N GLU A 109 -3.25 -12.29 -15.97
CA GLU A 109 -2.82 -13.06 -17.13
C GLU A 109 -1.94 -12.15 -17.97
N GLU A 110 -0.69 -12.58 -18.10
CA GLU A 110 0.37 -12.00 -18.91
C GLU A 110 -0.12 -11.77 -20.36
N GLU A 111 0.12 -10.57 -20.91
CA GLU A 111 0.32 -10.37 -22.35
C GLU A 111 1.82 -10.24 -22.65
#